data_AF-Q7SDI5-F1
#
_entry.id   AF-Q7SDI5-F1
#
_cell.length_a   1.000
_cell.length_b   1.000
_cell.length_c   1.000
_cell.angle_alpha   90.00
_cell.angle_beta   90.00
_cell.angle_gamma   90.00
#
_symmetry.space_group_name_H-M   'P 1'
#
loop_
_entity.id
_entity.type
_entity.pdbx_description
1 polymer ?
#
loop_
_entity_poly.entity_id
_entity_poly.type
_entity_poly.pdbx_seq_one_letter_code
_entity_poly.pdbx_strand_id
1 'polypeptide(L)'
;MPPTLDLSRTRHAKMIISPPRINLRRAASYHHDKGPVSATSSRFNFDHLMFSPPPSPGLPSLSPPLRKPSKGFAGFVRPRRVVRYILYICGLVLIFYALKWLYTHSPVLPFLSRPYDHSLVSRADLPDHPAPILLTDSRGRISWTVSIPQGSEFPLTAEDFTNVCEKCRETAEQVQQLRSQKSSIPQAYLGFLSHTSGSHFIDVKEAQQAGYLPAPASADKAQDAVKTLVGETVEGTIPKPVCEKSLTFVLESDDAGLGKTLMMLWTAYGLAQNEGRAFFIDDSRWAYGKYMDIFQAPPREDCGPPPRHEMLPCPLEARHLVVSTWTAIDLFGELLVGGSSDDPLERLKPSAQKKMFNLARLGHDALFRLNKDDNVYVDNRVRDLMARRIVPKTKGKQNGLAIGIHVRRGDRHPFEYQYRSSYMPVNIYAETAREILEDKFNHTGPHGAEDAVAKSHSLMILASDDPMIYQATELKGATLAQERIKLAAKQEMKQPELDRNVMHKFHDEAFGWEGGFFSAMFWNLGQSSSNADVEAHKKSPSADAIRLRSLVGRAYMMDLAVLADASDVVICTVSAVGCRLLAVMMGWESAMEKGNWVNIDGGYGWRGVSS
;
A
#
# COMPACT_ATOMS: atom_id res chain seq x y z
N MET A 1 37.64 4.44 -12.10
CA MET A 1 37.30 3.77 -10.83
C MET A 1 35.82 3.99 -10.59
N PRO A 2 35.02 2.93 -10.34
CA PRO A 2 33.62 3.09 -9.96
C PRO A 2 33.52 3.86 -8.63
N PRO A 3 32.49 4.68 -8.40
CA PRO A 3 32.27 5.31 -7.10
C PRO A 3 31.98 4.22 -6.07
N THR A 4 32.99 3.87 -5.27
CA THR A 4 32.80 3.08 -4.05
C THR A 4 32.12 3.98 -3.02
N LEU A 5 31.23 3.40 -2.21
CA LEU A 5 30.61 4.08 -1.07
C LEU A 5 31.69 4.23 0.03
N ASP A 6 32.69 5.06 -0.23
CA ASP A 6 33.87 5.25 0.60
C ASP A 6 33.54 6.21 1.76
N LEU A 7 33.20 5.61 2.90
CA LEU A 7 32.92 6.32 4.16
C LEU A 7 34.16 7.07 4.71
N SER A 8 35.36 6.90 4.14
CA SER A 8 36.58 7.58 4.61
C SER A 8 36.72 9.02 4.11
N ARG A 9 36.07 9.37 3.00
CA ARG A 9 36.18 10.71 2.37
C ARG A 9 35.35 11.79 3.05
N THR A 10 34.40 11.41 3.89
CA THR A 10 33.69 12.33 4.78
C THR A 10 34.59 12.65 5.96
N ARG A 11 35.34 13.76 5.88
CA ARG A 11 36.31 14.17 6.91
C ARG A 11 35.75 14.26 8.34
N HIS A 12 34.43 14.17 8.55
CA HIS A 12 33.79 14.15 9.87
C HIS A 12 32.55 13.23 10.04
N ALA A 13 32.18 12.38 9.08
CA ALA A 13 31.00 11.50 9.25
C ALA A 13 31.43 10.12 9.77
N LYS A 14 31.49 9.98 11.11
CA LYS A 14 31.76 8.73 11.79
C LYS A 14 30.47 7.93 11.94
N MET A 15 30.36 6.80 11.23
CA MET A 15 29.33 5.81 11.51
C MET A 15 29.67 5.11 12.84
N ILE A 16 28.96 5.47 13.91
CA ILE A 16 29.05 4.79 15.20
C ILE A 16 27.72 4.09 15.43
N ILE A 17 27.71 2.77 15.31
CA ILE A 17 26.62 1.94 15.82
C ILE A 17 26.97 1.69 17.28
N SER A 18 26.14 2.17 18.21
CA SER A 18 26.21 1.69 19.60
C SER A 18 26.00 0.18 19.55
N PRO A 19 26.96 -0.66 19.98
CA PRO A 19 26.72 -2.10 20.01
C PRO A 19 25.50 -2.32 20.89
N PRO A 20 24.54 -3.18 20.51
CA PRO A 20 23.58 -3.70 21.45
C PRO A 20 24.37 -4.59 22.42
N ARG A 21 25.09 -3.98 23.36
CA ARG A 21 25.48 -4.66 24.57
C ARG A 21 24.17 -4.93 25.27
N ILE A 22 23.64 -6.13 25.03
CA ILE A 22 22.82 -6.84 25.99
C ILE A 22 23.60 -6.78 27.29
N ASN A 23 23.30 -5.76 28.09
CA ASN A 23 23.67 -5.74 29.47
C ASN A 23 22.82 -6.83 30.10
N LEU A 24 23.39 -8.02 30.28
CA LEU A 24 22.95 -8.96 31.30
C LEU A 24 23.26 -8.36 32.70
N ARG A 25 22.78 -7.14 32.94
CA ARG A 25 22.61 -6.57 34.27
C ARG A 25 21.11 -6.62 34.53
N ARG A 26 20.75 -7.68 35.25
CA ARG A 26 19.48 -7.85 35.93
C ARG A 26 19.07 -6.51 36.56
N ALA A 27 18.11 -5.83 35.97
CA ALA A 27 17.49 -4.66 36.57
C ALA A 27 16.72 -5.14 37.81
N ALA A 28 17.31 -4.94 38.98
CA ALA A 28 16.63 -5.08 40.25
C ALA A 28 15.76 -3.84 40.48
N SER A 29 14.57 -3.79 39.88
CA SER A 29 13.50 -2.87 40.28
C SER A 29 12.17 -3.25 39.61
N TYR A 30 11.62 -4.38 40.02
CA TYR A 30 10.17 -4.62 40.03
C TYR A 30 9.83 -5.22 41.39
N HIS A 31 9.80 -4.38 42.42
CA HIS A 31 9.00 -4.68 43.61
C HIS A 31 7.63 -4.04 43.37
N HIS A 32 6.60 -4.87 43.48
CA HIS A 32 5.20 -4.63 43.17
C HIS A 32 4.82 -4.92 41.72
N ASP A 33 4.83 -6.21 41.36
CA ASP A 33 3.66 -6.79 40.72
C ASP A 33 3.52 -8.26 41.13
N LYS A 34 2.31 -8.61 41.57
CA LYS A 34 1.93 -9.96 41.97
C LYS A 34 1.90 -10.81 40.69
N GLY A 35 2.78 -11.81 40.62
CA GLY A 35 2.81 -12.77 39.52
C GLY A 35 1.51 -13.60 39.43
N PRO A 36 1.27 -14.23 38.27
CA PRO A 36 0.09 -15.06 38.06
C PRO A 36 0.30 -16.44 38.70
N VAL A 37 -0.68 -16.85 39.52
CA VAL A 37 -0.82 -18.23 39.99
C VAL A 37 -1.62 -18.99 38.94
N SER A 38 -1.00 -19.99 38.33
CA SER A 38 -1.69 -20.96 37.48
C SER A 38 -2.58 -21.88 38.30
N ALA A 39 -3.69 -22.27 37.65
CA ALA A 39 -4.47 -23.49 37.83
C ALA A 39 -5.07 -23.75 39.23
N THR A 40 -6.37 -23.52 39.35
CA THR A 40 -7.42 -24.50 39.71
C THR A 40 -8.62 -23.78 40.30
N SER A 41 -9.74 -23.79 39.59
CA SER A 41 -11.10 -23.99 40.10
C SER A 41 -12.09 -23.49 39.06
N SER A 42 -12.84 -24.44 38.54
CA SER A 42 -14.10 -24.24 37.84
C SER A 42 -15.04 -23.40 38.71
N ARG A 43 -15.48 -22.25 38.19
CA ARG A 43 -16.71 -21.61 38.64
C ARG A 43 -17.52 -21.20 37.42
N PHE A 44 -18.42 -22.11 37.06
CA PHE A 44 -19.58 -21.84 36.23
C PHE A 44 -20.43 -20.77 36.94
N ASN A 45 -20.71 -19.66 36.26
CA ASN A 45 -21.72 -18.72 36.73
C ASN A 45 -23.09 -19.17 36.20
N PHE A 46 -24.01 -19.49 37.09
CA PHE A 46 -25.40 -19.84 36.81
C PHE A 46 -26.29 -18.64 37.13
N ASP A 47 -26.37 -17.66 36.24
CA ASP A 47 -27.27 -16.50 36.41
C ASP A 47 -28.49 -16.51 35.48
N HIS A 48 -28.84 -17.67 34.90
CA HIS A 48 -30.06 -17.82 34.08
C HIS A 48 -30.94 -19.02 34.43
N LEU A 49 -30.85 -19.56 35.65
CA LEU A 49 -31.77 -20.62 36.11
C LEU A 49 -32.42 -20.27 37.45
N MET A 50 -33.23 -19.21 37.47
CA MET A 50 -34.35 -19.10 38.40
C MET A 50 -35.64 -19.09 37.59
N PHE A 51 -36.07 -20.30 37.23
CA PHE A 51 -37.42 -20.58 36.76
C PHE A 51 -38.41 -20.25 37.88
N SER A 52 -39.29 -19.29 37.64
CA SER A 52 -40.52 -19.10 38.39
C SER A 52 -41.46 -20.32 38.23
N PRO A 53 -42.15 -20.76 39.29
CA PRO A 53 -43.02 -21.94 39.24
C PRO A 53 -44.32 -21.70 38.44
N PRO A 54 -44.95 -22.79 37.95
CA PRO A 54 -46.06 -22.76 37.00
C PRO A 54 -47.41 -22.39 37.66
N PRO A 55 -48.37 -21.81 36.91
CA PRO A 55 -49.75 -21.68 37.37
C PRO A 55 -50.51 -23.01 37.22
N SER A 56 -51.08 -23.47 38.34
CA SER A 56 -52.07 -24.56 38.43
C SER A 56 -53.49 -24.06 38.01
N PRO A 57 -54.45 -24.98 37.77
CA PRO A 57 -55.44 -24.88 36.69
C PRO A 57 -56.77 -24.23 37.10
N GLY A 58 -57.37 -23.48 36.17
CA GLY A 58 -58.78 -23.06 36.22
C GLY A 58 -59.66 -24.00 35.40
N LEU A 59 -60.74 -24.47 36.02
CA LEU A 59 -61.77 -25.35 35.46
C LEU A 59 -62.52 -24.75 34.23
N PRO A 60 -63.11 -25.60 33.37
CA PRO A 60 -63.70 -25.19 32.10
C PRO A 60 -65.11 -24.62 32.28
N SER A 61 -65.45 -23.58 31.52
CA SER A 61 -66.85 -23.20 31.31
C SER A 61 -67.37 -23.76 29.99
N LEU A 62 -68.50 -24.45 30.11
CA LEU A 62 -69.28 -25.12 29.08
C LEU A 62 -70.07 -24.08 28.28
N SER A 63 -69.91 -24.06 26.95
CA SER A 63 -71.02 -24.23 25.98
C SER A 63 -70.58 -23.85 24.56
N PRO A 64 -70.99 -24.62 23.54
CA PRO A 64 -70.61 -24.39 22.15
C PRO A 64 -71.63 -23.50 21.43
N PRO A 65 -71.25 -22.95 20.27
CA PRO A 65 -72.20 -22.97 19.17
C PRO A 65 -71.69 -23.81 18.00
N LEU A 66 -72.48 -24.86 17.77
CA LEU A 66 -72.95 -25.44 16.52
C LEU A 66 -72.25 -25.06 15.21
N ARG A 67 -71.86 -26.11 14.48
CA ARG A 67 -71.43 -26.09 13.08
C ARG A 67 -72.61 -26.08 12.09
N LYS A 68 -72.35 -25.39 10.95
CA LYS A 68 -72.81 -25.65 9.55
C LYS A 68 -74.24 -25.21 9.15
N PRO A 69 -74.56 -25.03 7.83
CA PRO A 69 -73.80 -25.38 6.62
C PRO A 69 -73.70 -24.30 5.52
N SER A 70 -72.89 -24.61 4.49
CA SER A 70 -72.81 -23.93 3.20
C SER A 70 -74.13 -23.98 2.41
N LYS A 71 -74.55 -22.82 1.88
CA LYS A 71 -75.30 -22.61 0.62
C LYS A 71 -74.87 -21.21 0.18
N GLY A 72 -74.48 -20.91 -1.06
CA GLY A 72 -75.00 -21.38 -2.33
C GLY A 72 -75.01 -20.13 -3.21
N PHE A 73 -74.50 -20.30 -4.42
CA PHE A 73 -74.44 -19.32 -5.50
C PHE A 73 -75.79 -18.62 -5.77
N ALA A 74 -75.70 -17.36 -6.20
CA ALA A 74 -76.71 -16.54 -6.89
C ALA A 74 -77.85 -15.89 -6.07
N GLY A 75 -77.96 -14.55 -6.18
CA GLY A 75 -79.13 -13.82 -5.68
C GLY A 75 -79.01 -12.28 -5.63
N PHE A 76 -78.90 -11.64 -6.80
CA PHE A 76 -79.26 -10.23 -7.07
C PHE A 76 -78.44 -9.10 -6.42
N VAL A 77 -77.41 -8.68 -7.16
CA VAL A 77 -76.83 -7.33 -7.10
C VAL A 77 -77.93 -6.31 -7.39
N ARG A 78 -78.31 -5.52 -6.38
CA ARG A 78 -79.18 -4.35 -6.57
C ARG A 78 -78.37 -3.26 -7.31
N PRO A 79 -78.80 -2.80 -8.50
CA PRO A 79 -78.01 -1.89 -9.36
C PRO A 79 -77.67 -0.54 -8.71
N ARG A 80 -78.35 -0.20 -7.61
CA ARG A 80 -78.16 1.07 -6.88
C ARG A 80 -76.89 1.15 -6.04
N ARG A 81 -76.27 0.02 -5.67
CA ARG A 81 -75.00 0.01 -4.90
C ARG A 81 -73.77 0.06 -5.81
N VAL A 82 -73.82 -0.58 -6.97
CA VAL A 82 -72.70 -0.56 -7.95
C VAL A 82 -72.47 0.85 -8.50
N VAL A 83 -73.55 1.59 -8.79
CA VAL A 83 -73.44 2.99 -9.24
C VAL A 83 -72.79 3.90 -8.19
N ARG A 84 -73.05 3.67 -6.89
CA ARG A 84 -72.38 4.42 -5.82
C ARG A 84 -70.88 4.12 -5.76
N TYR A 85 -70.49 2.86 -5.87
CA TYR A 85 -69.07 2.51 -5.88
C TYR A 85 -68.34 3.04 -7.11
N ILE A 86 -68.99 3.03 -8.29
CA ILE A 86 -68.43 3.65 -9.51
C ILE A 86 -68.26 5.16 -9.31
N LEU A 87 -69.25 5.86 -8.73
CA LEU A 87 -69.12 7.29 -8.43
C LEU A 87 -68.00 7.60 -7.42
N TYR A 88 -67.82 6.77 -6.39
CA TYR A 88 -66.72 6.96 -5.44
C TYR A 88 -65.35 6.73 -6.10
N ILE A 89 -65.23 5.72 -6.97
CA ILE A 89 -63.99 5.44 -7.69
C ILE A 89 -63.69 6.55 -8.70
N CYS A 90 -64.69 7.01 -9.48
CA CYS A 90 -64.53 8.15 -10.38
C CYS A 90 -64.16 9.44 -9.63
N GLY A 91 -64.74 9.66 -8.45
CA GLY A 91 -64.38 10.79 -7.58
C GLY A 91 -62.93 10.71 -7.09
N LEU A 92 -62.47 9.53 -6.66
CA LEU A 92 -61.08 9.32 -6.25
C LEU A 92 -60.10 9.53 -7.42
N VAL A 93 -60.44 9.06 -8.61
CA VAL A 93 -59.62 9.25 -9.81
C VAL A 93 -59.57 10.74 -10.19
N LEU A 94 -60.70 11.45 -10.14
CA LEU A 94 -60.73 12.91 -10.39
C LEU A 94 -59.91 13.69 -9.37
N ILE A 95 -59.98 13.34 -8.08
CA ILE A 95 -59.17 13.96 -7.03
C ILE A 95 -57.67 13.68 -7.27
N PHE A 96 -57.32 12.47 -7.67
CA PHE A 96 -55.93 12.12 -7.99
C PHE A 96 -55.40 12.92 -9.18
N TYR A 97 -56.20 13.07 -10.25
CA TYR A 97 -55.82 13.90 -11.40
C TYR A 97 -55.82 15.40 -11.08
N ALA A 98 -56.71 15.89 -10.21
CA ALA A 98 -56.71 17.27 -9.76
C ALA A 98 -55.47 17.59 -8.90
N LEU A 99 -55.08 16.69 -7.99
CA LEU A 99 -53.84 16.80 -7.22
C LEU A 99 -52.61 16.76 -8.13
N LYS A 100 -52.59 15.87 -9.13
CA LYS A 100 -51.52 15.82 -10.13
C LYS A 100 -51.44 17.12 -10.92
N TRP A 101 -52.59 17.66 -11.36
CA TRP A 101 -52.69 18.93 -12.09
C TRP A 101 -52.22 20.11 -11.23
N LEU A 102 -52.59 20.15 -9.94
CA LEU A 102 -52.10 21.15 -8.98
C LEU A 102 -50.57 21.04 -8.80
N TYR A 103 -50.04 19.82 -8.76
CA TYR A 103 -48.59 19.60 -8.62
C TYR A 103 -47.82 19.98 -9.90
N THR A 104 -48.39 19.76 -11.08
CA THR A 104 -47.77 20.11 -12.36
C THR A 104 -47.94 21.57 -12.76
N HIS A 105 -48.98 22.26 -12.25
CA HIS A 105 -49.28 23.66 -12.59
C HIS A 105 -49.24 24.62 -11.40
N SER A 106 -48.63 24.25 -10.27
CA SER A 106 -48.24 25.26 -9.29
C SER A 106 -47.08 26.08 -9.88
N PRO A 107 -47.27 27.37 -10.23
CA PRO A 107 -46.14 28.24 -10.50
C PRO A 107 -45.42 28.44 -9.18
N VAL A 108 -44.13 28.10 -9.14
CA VAL A 108 -43.21 28.49 -8.07
C VAL A 108 -43.32 30.02 -7.94
N LEU A 109 -44.01 30.49 -6.89
CA LEU A 109 -44.06 31.90 -6.52
C LEU A 109 -42.65 32.34 -6.07
N PRO A 110 -41.96 33.24 -6.79
CA PRO A 110 -40.56 33.56 -6.54
C PRO A 110 -40.40 34.73 -5.54
N PHE A 111 -41.17 34.76 -4.45
CA PHE A 111 -41.15 35.90 -3.50
C PHE A 111 -40.85 35.54 -2.04
N LEU A 112 -40.44 34.31 -1.73
CA LEU A 112 -39.95 33.93 -0.41
C LEU A 112 -38.67 33.10 -0.47
N SER A 113 -37.77 33.40 -1.40
CA SER A 113 -36.36 33.03 -1.28
C SER A 113 -35.70 33.91 -0.20
N ARG A 114 -36.03 33.64 1.06
CA ARG A 114 -35.09 33.94 2.15
C ARG A 114 -33.83 33.11 1.88
N PRO A 115 -32.63 33.69 2.05
CA PRO A 115 -31.41 32.91 1.94
C PRO A 115 -31.52 31.81 3.00
N TYR A 116 -31.47 30.56 2.56
CA TYR A 116 -31.49 29.42 3.46
C TYR A 116 -30.23 29.52 4.33
N ASP A 117 -30.43 29.69 5.63
CA ASP A 117 -29.43 29.31 6.61
C ASP A 117 -29.21 27.80 6.44
N HIS A 118 -28.17 27.44 5.68
CA HIS A 118 -27.45 26.21 5.94
C HIS A 118 -27.13 26.22 7.45
N SER A 119 -27.18 25.09 8.14
CA SER A 119 -26.52 25.01 9.45
C SER A 119 -25.03 25.23 9.19
N LEU A 120 -24.63 26.50 9.11
CA LEU A 120 -23.28 26.96 9.07
C LEU A 120 -22.69 26.38 10.33
N VAL A 121 -21.87 25.33 10.17
CA VAL A 121 -20.84 25.02 11.14
C VAL A 121 -20.15 26.36 11.34
N SER A 122 -20.39 27.01 12.47
CA SER A 122 -19.83 28.33 12.69
C SER A 122 -18.33 28.18 12.54
N ARG A 123 -17.62 29.17 11.99
CA ARG A 123 -16.17 29.06 11.80
C ARG A 123 -15.41 28.75 13.10
N ALA A 124 -16.05 28.95 14.25
CA ALA A 124 -15.61 28.59 15.59
C ALA A 124 -15.74 27.09 15.95
N ASP A 125 -16.51 26.30 15.18
CA ASP A 125 -16.78 24.87 15.40
C ASP A 125 -15.94 23.96 14.48
N LEU A 126 -15.17 24.52 13.55
CA LEU A 126 -14.28 23.74 12.68
C LEU A 126 -13.01 23.34 13.44
N PRO A 127 -12.55 22.09 13.31
CA PRO A 127 -11.33 21.64 13.98
C PRO A 127 -10.09 22.30 13.38
N ASP A 128 -9.15 22.69 14.24
CA ASP A 128 -7.83 23.22 13.86
C ASP A 128 -6.86 22.13 13.34
N HIS A 129 -7.33 20.88 13.25
CA HIS A 129 -6.58 19.72 12.77
C HIS A 129 -7.41 18.93 11.75
N PRO A 130 -6.77 18.13 10.86
CA PRO A 130 -7.47 17.28 9.91
C PRO A 130 -8.45 16.33 10.61
N ALA A 131 -9.74 16.45 10.32
CA ALA A 131 -10.76 15.59 10.92
C ALA A 131 -12.05 15.52 10.08
N PRO A 132 -12.79 14.39 10.15
CA PRO A 132 -14.13 14.31 9.58
C PRO A 132 -15.12 15.17 10.39
N ILE A 133 -16.09 15.75 9.68
CA ILE A 133 -17.17 16.56 10.25
C ILE A 133 -18.53 16.06 9.76
N LEU A 134 -19.52 16.10 10.65
CA LEU A 134 -20.90 15.74 10.35
C LEU A 134 -21.65 16.97 9.82
N LEU A 135 -22.39 16.76 8.73
CA LEU A 135 -23.21 17.75 8.06
C LEU A 135 -24.68 17.36 8.16
N THR A 136 -25.55 18.34 8.42
CA THR A 136 -27.01 18.14 8.40
C THR A 136 -27.62 19.07 7.37
N ASP A 137 -28.26 18.50 6.36
CA ASP A 137 -29.03 19.25 5.36
C ASP A 137 -30.27 19.89 6.03
N SER A 138 -30.76 20.99 5.45
CA SER A 138 -32.05 21.62 5.75
C SER A 138 -33.23 20.64 5.87
N ARG A 139 -33.15 19.51 5.16
CA ARG A 139 -34.14 18.41 5.18
C ARG A 139 -33.93 17.40 6.32
N GLY A 140 -32.99 17.65 7.23
CA GLY A 140 -32.61 16.76 8.33
C GLY A 140 -31.83 15.51 7.90
N ARG A 141 -31.32 15.48 6.66
CA ARG A 141 -30.48 14.38 6.15
C ARG A 141 -29.05 14.56 6.65
N ILE A 142 -28.48 13.48 7.16
CA ILE A 142 -27.12 13.48 7.71
C ILE A 142 -26.16 13.01 6.62
N SER A 143 -25.10 13.78 6.43
CA SER A 143 -23.96 13.53 5.55
C SER A 143 -22.67 13.87 6.30
N TRP A 144 -21.52 13.62 5.72
CA TRP A 144 -20.23 13.96 6.33
C TRP A 144 -19.21 14.40 5.28
N THR A 145 -18.21 15.18 5.69
CA THR A 145 -17.06 15.58 4.85
C THR A 145 -15.80 15.58 5.72
N VAL A 146 -14.62 15.74 5.13
CA VAL A 146 -13.37 15.96 5.86
C VAL A 146 -13.00 17.44 5.80
N SER A 147 -12.55 17.99 6.94
CA SER A 147 -12.00 19.33 7.03
C SER A 147 -10.49 19.26 7.22
N ILE A 148 -9.73 19.80 6.27
CA ILE A 148 -8.28 20.01 6.40
C ILE A 148 -8.02 21.52 6.45
N PRO A 149 -7.40 22.05 7.51
CA PRO A 149 -7.06 23.47 7.60
C PRO A 149 -6.15 23.91 6.44
N GLN A 150 -6.43 25.04 5.80
CA GLN A 150 -5.68 25.51 4.62
C GLN A 150 -4.17 25.77 4.87
N GLY A 151 -3.78 25.98 6.14
CA GLY A 151 -2.39 26.17 6.56
C GLY A 151 -1.70 24.89 7.05
N SER A 152 -2.32 23.72 6.93
CA SER A 152 -1.71 22.47 7.34
C SER A 152 -0.46 22.16 6.52
N GLU A 153 0.56 21.60 7.17
CA GLU A 153 1.70 21.08 6.44
C GLU A 153 1.25 19.94 5.51
N PHE A 154 1.90 19.83 4.36
CA PHE A 154 1.70 18.72 3.43
C PHE A 154 3.06 18.13 3.01
N PRO A 155 3.18 16.80 2.92
CA PRO A 155 2.16 15.80 3.28
C PRO A 155 1.80 15.84 4.78
N LEU A 156 0.60 15.39 5.14
CA LEU A 156 0.20 15.24 6.55
C LEU A 156 1.18 14.31 7.29
N THR A 157 1.23 14.37 8.61
CA THR A 157 2.07 13.43 9.37
C THR A 157 1.51 12.00 9.26
N ALA A 158 2.36 10.99 9.47
CA ALA A 158 1.92 9.59 9.45
C ALA A 158 0.79 9.31 10.48
N GLU A 159 0.89 9.95 11.65
CA GLU A 159 -0.13 9.88 12.69
C GLU A 159 -1.45 10.52 12.22
N ASP A 160 -1.39 11.71 11.60
CA ASP A 160 -2.59 12.37 11.05
C ASP A 160 -3.25 11.54 9.96
N PHE A 161 -2.47 10.95 9.03
CA PHE A 161 -3.03 10.10 7.97
C PHE A 161 -3.82 8.93 8.53
N THR A 162 -3.26 8.25 9.53
CA THR A 162 -3.88 7.07 10.17
C THR A 162 -5.11 7.49 10.96
N ASN A 163 -4.99 8.52 11.79
CA ASN A 163 -6.08 9.06 12.61
C ASN A 163 -7.26 9.56 11.77
N VAL A 164 -6.99 10.23 10.65
CA VAL A 164 -8.05 10.70 9.73
C VAL A 164 -8.78 9.51 9.14
N CYS A 165 -8.08 8.48 8.65
CA CYS A 165 -8.71 7.30 8.07
C CYS A 165 -9.54 6.51 9.08
N GLU A 166 -9.02 6.28 10.29
CA GLU A 166 -9.77 5.60 11.37
C GLU A 166 -11.05 6.36 11.73
N LYS A 167 -10.94 7.67 11.99
CA LYS A 167 -12.10 8.53 12.29
C LYS A 167 -13.09 8.61 11.13
N CYS A 168 -12.63 8.60 9.88
CA CYS A 168 -13.51 8.59 8.72
C CYS A 168 -14.37 7.32 8.68
N ARG A 169 -13.78 6.15 8.97
CA ARG A 169 -14.52 4.89 9.05
C ARG A 169 -15.56 4.91 10.17
N GLU A 170 -15.16 5.34 11.37
CA GLU A 170 -16.09 5.49 12.51
C GLU A 170 -17.23 6.45 12.19
N THR A 171 -16.93 7.58 11.55
CA THR A 171 -17.93 8.58 11.16
C THR A 171 -18.87 8.02 10.10
N ALA A 172 -18.36 7.29 9.10
CA ALA A 172 -19.17 6.67 8.07
C ALA A 172 -20.16 5.65 8.66
N GLU A 173 -19.69 4.80 9.57
CA GLU A 173 -20.54 3.85 10.30
C GLU A 173 -21.59 4.56 11.16
N GLN A 174 -21.19 5.61 11.88
CA GLN A 174 -22.10 6.40 12.71
C GLN A 174 -23.20 7.06 11.86
N VAL A 175 -22.87 7.64 10.71
CA VAL A 175 -23.86 8.24 9.80
C VAL A 175 -24.82 7.19 9.26
N GLN A 176 -24.31 6.00 8.91
CA GLN A 176 -25.13 4.89 8.45
C GLN A 176 -26.11 4.43 9.54
N GLN A 177 -25.67 4.31 10.79
CA GLN A 177 -26.51 3.96 11.94
C GLN A 177 -27.57 5.03 12.24
N LEU A 178 -27.21 6.31 12.24
CA LEU A 178 -28.16 7.40 12.50
C LEU A 178 -29.25 7.50 11.43
N ARG A 179 -28.94 7.12 10.18
CA ARG A 179 -29.92 7.10 9.09
C ARG A 179 -30.79 5.85 9.11
N SER A 180 -30.25 4.69 9.48
CA SER A 180 -31.05 3.48 9.64
C SER A 180 -32.06 3.61 10.78
N GLN A 181 -31.69 4.24 11.90
CA GLN A 181 -32.60 4.51 13.02
C GLN A 181 -33.76 5.47 12.68
N LYS A 182 -33.53 6.46 11.82
CA LYS A 182 -34.59 7.38 11.36
C LYS A 182 -35.51 6.77 10.28
N SER A 183 -35.05 5.71 9.60
CA SER A 183 -35.84 4.98 8.59
C SER A 183 -36.62 3.84 9.25
N SER A 184 -37.84 4.13 9.75
CA SER A 184 -38.74 3.14 10.40
C SER A 184 -39.32 2.07 9.43
N ILE A 185 -38.74 1.88 8.25
CA ILE A 185 -39.14 0.85 7.28
C ILE A 185 -38.07 -0.24 7.27
N PRO A 186 -38.41 -1.53 7.52
CA PRO A 186 -37.44 -2.62 7.47
C PRO A 186 -36.82 -2.73 6.08
N GLN A 187 -35.56 -2.31 5.93
CA GLN A 187 -34.77 -2.41 4.70
C GLN A 187 -34.31 -3.86 4.40
N ALA A 188 -35.06 -4.87 4.86
CA ALA A 188 -34.73 -6.28 4.66
C ALA A 188 -35.02 -6.79 3.22
N TYR A 189 -35.72 -6.01 2.38
CA TYR A 189 -36.14 -6.46 1.04
C TYR A 189 -35.54 -5.68 -0.15
N LEU A 190 -34.73 -4.65 0.08
CA LEU A 190 -34.08 -3.85 -0.98
C LEU A 190 -32.54 -3.87 -0.89
N GLY A 191 -31.96 -4.87 -0.22
CA GLY A 191 -30.51 -5.01 -0.07
C GLY A 191 -29.77 -5.51 -1.33
N PHE A 192 -30.45 -5.82 -2.43
CA PHE A 192 -29.83 -6.51 -3.57
C PHE A 192 -29.45 -5.63 -4.76
N LEU A 193 -29.85 -4.34 -4.81
CA LEU A 193 -29.71 -3.53 -6.04
C LEU A 193 -29.17 -2.10 -5.87
N SER A 194 -28.64 -1.71 -4.70
CA SER A 194 -28.06 -0.36 -4.55
C SER A 194 -26.86 -0.38 -3.59
N HIS A 195 -25.77 -1.01 -4.01
CA HIS A 195 -24.54 -1.13 -3.22
C HIS A 195 -23.39 -0.24 -3.73
N THR A 196 -23.69 0.80 -4.50
CA THR A 196 -22.70 1.75 -5.06
C THR A 196 -22.87 3.20 -4.58
N SER A 197 -23.53 3.42 -3.44
CA SER A 197 -23.67 4.75 -2.82
C SER A 197 -23.74 4.65 -1.28
N GLY A 198 -22.80 3.89 -0.71
CA GLY A 198 -22.79 3.49 0.71
C GLY A 198 -22.16 4.51 1.66
N SER A 199 -21.38 5.47 1.14
CA SER A 199 -20.80 6.52 1.95
C SER A 199 -21.61 7.80 1.73
N HIS A 200 -22.28 8.29 2.77
CA HIS A 200 -22.95 9.61 2.72
C HIS A 200 -21.94 10.78 2.78
N PHE A 201 -20.82 10.59 2.10
CA PHE A 201 -19.71 11.51 2.00
C PHE A 201 -19.99 12.58 0.96
N ILE A 202 -19.64 13.80 1.30
CA ILE A 202 -19.63 14.96 0.41
C ILE A 202 -18.17 15.37 0.26
N ASP A 203 -17.71 15.50 -0.98
CA ASP A 203 -16.32 15.87 -1.26
C ASP A 203 -16.02 17.30 -0.75
N VAL A 204 -14.76 17.57 -0.38
CA VAL A 204 -14.32 18.87 0.16
C VAL A 204 -14.73 20.03 -0.74
N LYS A 205 -14.56 19.88 -2.06
CA LYS A 205 -14.89 20.92 -3.02
C LYS A 205 -16.39 21.16 -3.10
N GLU A 206 -17.19 20.10 -3.04
CA GLU A 206 -18.65 20.20 -3.00
C GLU A 206 -19.13 20.82 -1.68
N ALA A 207 -18.48 20.46 -0.57
CA ALA A 207 -18.76 21.04 0.74
C ALA A 207 -18.42 22.53 0.81
N GLN A 208 -17.34 22.97 0.16
CA GLN A 208 -17.01 24.39 0.01
C GLN A 208 -18.03 25.13 -0.85
N GLN A 209 -18.44 24.54 -1.98
CA GLN A 209 -19.45 25.13 -2.87
C GLN A 209 -20.83 25.25 -2.19
N ALA A 210 -21.17 24.30 -1.32
CA ALA A 210 -22.39 24.32 -0.52
C ALA A 210 -22.29 25.22 0.73
N GLY A 211 -21.12 25.85 0.99
CA GLY A 211 -20.92 26.76 2.11
C GLY A 211 -20.70 26.07 3.47
N TYR A 212 -20.45 24.77 3.52
CA TYR A 212 -20.13 24.04 4.76
C TYR A 212 -18.68 24.23 5.20
N LEU A 213 -17.77 24.46 4.25
CA LEU A 213 -16.34 24.68 4.48
C LEU A 213 -15.92 26.07 4.01
N PRO A 214 -14.88 26.67 4.61
CA PRO A 214 -14.41 27.99 4.21
C PRO A 214 -13.93 27.97 2.76
N ALA A 215 -14.33 29.00 2.00
CA ALA A 215 -13.84 29.23 0.65
C ALA A 215 -12.30 29.36 0.66
N PRO A 216 -11.62 28.99 -0.44
CA PRO A 216 -10.18 29.15 -0.56
C PRO A 216 -9.78 30.61 -0.31
N ALA A 217 -8.81 30.83 0.58
CA ALA A 217 -8.17 32.14 0.66
C ALA A 217 -7.61 32.49 -0.73
N SER A 218 -7.70 33.76 -1.13
CA SER A 218 -7.31 34.25 -2.46
C SER A 218 -5.99 33.65 -2.94
N ALA A 219 -5.94 33.33 -4.25
CA ALA A 219 -4.89 32.57 -4.95
C ALA A 219 -3.43 33.00 -4.66
N ASP A 220 -3.21 34.21 -4.15
CA ASP A 220 -1.90 34.79 -3.88
C ASP A 220 -1.15 34.14 -2.70
N LYS A 221 -1.82 33.38 -1.81
CA LYS A 221 -1.14 32.62 -0.73
C LYS A 221 -1.02 31.11 -1.00
N ALA A 222 -1.65 30.62 -2.06
CA ALA A 222 -1.60 29.21 -2.46
C ALA A 222 -0.33 28.88 -3.27
N GLN A 223 0.32 29.89 -3.87
CA GLN A 223 1.53 29.74 -4.67
C GLN A 223 2.80 29.50 -3.83
N ASP A 224 2.87 30.03 -2.60
CA ASP A 224 4.07 29.92 -1.74
C ASP A 224 4.24 28.55 -1.05
N ALA A 225 3.24 27.67 -1.13
CA ALA A 225 3.29 26.33 -0.56
C ALA A 225 3.49 25.23 -1.62
N VAL A 226 3.94 25.55 -2.84
CA VAL A 226 4.28 24.57 -3.88
C VAL A 226 5.65 23.96 -3.56
N LYS A 227 5.76 23.12 -2.53
CA LYS A 227 6.79 22.07 -2.53
C LYS A 227 6.39 21.10 -3.64
N THR A 228 7.17 21.15 -4.71
CA THR A 228 6.88 20.64 -6.05
C THR A 228 6.69 19.13 -6.04
N LEU A 229 5.53 18.66 -6.50
CA LEU A 229 5.32 17.25 -6.81
C LEU A 229 6.28 16.82 -7.92
N VAL A 230 6.67 15.54 -7.94
CA VAL A 230 7.67 15.04 -8.87
C VAL A 230 7.19 15.25 -10.33
N GLY A 231 8.01 15.92 -11.14
CA GLY A 231 7.75 16.13 -12.56
C GLY A 231 6.98 17.41 -12.92
N GLU A 232 6.59 18.21 -11.93
CA GLU A 232 5.98 19.52 -12.16
C GLU A 232 7.07 20.60 -12.28
N THR A 233 7.09 21.36 -13.38
CA THR A 233 7.99 22.50 -13.54
C THR A 233 7.30 23.76 -13.01
N VAL A 234 7.82 24.32 -11.92
CA VAL A 234 7.32 25.57 -11.32
C VAL A 234 7.63 26.80 -12.19
N GLU A 235 8.59 26.70 -13.11
CA GLU A 235 9.07 27.85 -13.87
C GLU A 235 8.53 27.88 -15.30
N GLY A 236 7.61 28.82 -15.57
CA GLY A 236 7.31 29.32 -16.92
C GLY A 236 6.21 28.61 -17.71
N THR A 237 5.54 27.60 -17.16
CA THR A 237 4.37 26.98 -17.82
C THR A 237 3.05 27.60 -17.37
N ILE A 238 2.15 27.83 -18.32
CA ILE A 238 0.77 28.31 -18.10
C ILE A 238 0.12 27.45 -17.01
N PRO A 239 -0.52 28.04 -15.98
CA PRO A 239 -1.18 27.28 -14.92
C PRO A 239 -2.24 26.37 -15.53
N LYS A 240 -2.04 25.06 -15.42
CA LYS A 240 -3.00 24.05 -15.87
C LYS A 240 -4.23 24.05 -14.94
N PRO A 241 -5.42 23.73 -15.45
CA PRO A 241 -6.58 23.52 -14.59
C PRO A 241 -6.34 22.33 -13.65
N VAL A 242 -6.88 22.42 -12.44
CA VAL A 242 -6.84 21.33 -11.46
C VAL A 242 -7.55 20.09 -12.03
N CYS A 243 -6.97 18.91 -11.82
CA CYS A 243 -7.54 17.64 -12.24
C CYS A 243 -8.97 17.43 -11.71
N GLU A 244 -9.80 16.67 -12.43
CA GLU A 244 -11.13 16.31 -11.92
C GLU A 244 -11.05 15.30 -10.78
N LYS A 245 -10.21 14.28 -10.97
CA LYS A 245 -9.83 13.27 -9.98
C LYS A 245 -8.33 13.03 -10.05
N SER A 246 -7.71 12.81 -8.89
CA SER A 246 -6.30 12.46 -8.83
C SER A 246 -6.00 11.48 -7.70
N LEU A 247 -4.83 10.86 -7.77
CA LEU A 247 -4.21 10.05 -6.74
C LEU A 247 -2.77 10.50 -6.58
N THR A 248 -2.42 11.00 -5.40
CA THR A 248 -1.06 11.39 -5.04
C THR A 248 -0.45 10.31 -4.15
N PHE A 249 0.68 9.73 -4.56
CA PHE A 249 1.43 8.78 -3.74
C PHE A 249 2.56 9.48 -2.98
N VAL A 250 2.54 9.41 -1.66
CA VAL A 250 3.57 9.95 -0.78
C VAL A 250 4.62 8.87 -0.51
N LEU A 251 5.87 9.12 -0.91
CA LEU A 251 6.97 8.15 -0.79
C LEU A 251 7.51 8.00 0.63
N GLU A 252 7.15 8.91 1.53
CA GLU A 252 7.56 8.84 2.93
C GLU A 252 7.18 7.48 3.53
N SER A 253 8.12 6.86 4.24
CA SER A 253 7.95 5.57 4.89
C SER A 253 8.66 5.53 6.23
N ASP A 254 8.09 4.77 7.17
CA ASP A 254 8.67 4.45 8.47
C ASP A 254 9.73 3.33 8.38
N ASP A 255 9.55 2.41 7.43
CA ASP A 255 10.50 1.37 7.10
C ASP A 255 11.67 1.94 6.30
N ALA A 256 12.88 1.46 6.62
CA ALA A 256 14.08 1.72 5.83
C ALA A 256 14.05 1.01 4.47
N GLY A 257 13.19 0.01 4.29
CA GLY A 257 13.13 -0.80 3.08
C GLY A 257 12.49 -0.08 1.87
N LEU A 258 13.27 0.13 0.82
CA LEU A 258 12.78 0.67 -0.47
C LEU A 258 11.68 -0.18 -1.13
N GLY A 259 11.80 -1.50 -1.04
CA GLY A 259 10.99 -2.39 -1.88
C GLY A 259 9.48 -2.36 -1.57
N LYS A 260 9.10 -2.20 -0.30
CA LYS A 260 7.68 -2.15 0.11
C LYS A 260 7.02 -0.89 -0.47
N THR A 261 7.67 0.26 -0.31
CA THR A 261 7.24 1.55 -0.87
C THR A 261 7.08 1.46 -2.38
N LEU A 262 8.01 0.82 -3.10
CA LEU A 262 7.90 0.67 -4.56
C LEU A 262 6.77 -0.26 -5.00
N MET A 263 6.58 -1.39 -4.33
CA MET A 263 5.45 -2.28 -4.62
C MET A 263 4.11 -1.55 -4.42
N MET A 264 4.00 -0.75 -3.35
CA MET A 264 2.82 0.08 -3.09
C MET A 264 2.66 1.18 -4.14
N LEU A 265 3.73 1.89 -4.49
CA LEU A 265 3.73 2.93 -5.53
C LEU A 265 3.23 2.38 -6.86
N TRP A 266 3.78 1.24 -7.30
CA TRP A 266 3.39 0.62 -8.56
C TRP A 266 1.92 0.17 -8.55
N THR A 267 1.48 -0.41 -7.44
CA THR A 267 0.09 -0.84 -7.28
C THR A 267 -0.86 0.37 -7.27
N ALA A 268 -0.50 1.45 -6.59
CA ALA A 268 -1.27 2.69 -6.55
C ALA A 268 -1.36 3.37 -7.92
N TYR A 269 -0.30 3.33 -8.72
CA TYR A 269 -0.33 3.81 -10.10
C TYR A 269 -1.28 2.97 -10.97
N GLY A 270 -1.15 1.64 -10.93
CA GLY A 270 -2.04 0.75 -11.67
C GLY A 270 -3.50 0.97 -11.27
N LEU A 271 -3.76 1.22 -9.99
CA LEU A 271 -5.08 1.55 -9.48
C LEU A 271 -5.58 2.90 -10.02
N ALA A 272 -4.76 3.95 -9.98
CA ALA A 272 -5.11 5.28 -10.50
C ALA A 272 -5.49 5.19 -11.99
N GLN A 273 -4.73 4.46 -12.79
CA GLN A 273 -5.03 4.24 -14.21
C GLN A 273 -6.35 3.47 -14.41
N ASN A 274 -6.62 2.46 -13.58
CA ASN A 274 -7.87 1.71 -13.65
C ASN A 274 -9.10 2.54 -13.26
N GLU A 275 -8.95 3.53 -12.39
CA GLU A 275 -10.02 4.45 -11.97
C GLU A 275 -10.09 5.75 -12.81
N GLY A 276 -9.17 5.94 -13.75
CA GLY A 276 -9.08 7.17 -14.55
C GLY A 276 -8.68 8.41 -13.74
N ARG A 277 -7.83 8.24 -12.71
CA ARG A 277 -7.28 9.33 -11.87
C ARG A 277 -5.92 9.77 -12.40
N ALA A 278 -5.69 11.08 -12.45
CA ALA A 278 -4.36 11.64 -12.67
C ALA A 278 -3.42 11.24 -11.53
N PHE A 279 -2.18 10.87 -11.82
CA PHE A 279 -1.25 10.35 -10.82
C PHE A 279 -0.12 11.32 -10.50
N PHE A 280 0.14 11.54 -9.22
CA PHE A 280 1.23 12.40 -8.75
C PHE A 280 2.08 11.68 -7.69
N ILE A 281 3.34 12.09 -7.56
CA ILE A 281 4.27 11.55 -6.56
C ILE A 281 4.77 12.70 -5.69
N ASP A 282 4.78 12.52 -4.38
CA ASP A 282 5.45 13.39 -3.42
C ASP A 282 6.70 12.68 -2.86
N ASP A 283 7.87 13.28 -3.08
CA ASP A 283 9.17 12.78 -2.60
C ASP A 283 9.76 13.66 -1.49
N SER A 284 8.98 14.60 -0.94
CA SER A 284 9.46 15.69 -0.09
C SER A 284 10.13 15.22 1.20
N ARG A 285 9.67 14.09 1.75
CA ARG A 285 10.20 13.45 2.97
C ARG A 285 10.72 12.03 2.73
N TRP A 286 11.06 11.69 1.49
CA TRP A 286 11.53 10.34 1.18
C TRP A 286 12.93 10.07 1.73
N ALA A 287 13.11 8.94 2.42
CA ALA A 287 14.35 8.59 3.10
C ALA A 287 15.55 8.41 2.15
N TYR A 288 15.27 8.17 0.86
CA TYR A 288 16.25 7.96 -0.20
C TYR A 288 16.59 9.24 -1.00
N GLY A 289 16.03 10.40 -0.63
CA GLY A 289 16.25 11.67 -1.33
C GLY A 289 15.17 11.98 -2.36
N LYS A 290 15.54 12.50 -3.53
CA LYS A 290 14.56 12.80 -4.58
C LYS A 290 14.27 11.57 -5.42
N TYR A 291 13.02 11.41 -5.84
CA TYR A 291 12.61 10.34 -6.74
C TYR A 291 13.45 10.33 -8.03
N MET A 292 13.68 11.52 -8.59
CA MET A 292 14.46 11.70 -9.81
C MET A 292 15.96 11.39 -9.70
N ASP A 293 16.49 11.23 -8.48
CA ASP A 293 17.87 10.79 -8.30
C ASP A 293 18.04 9.30 -8.60
N ILE A 294 16.95 8.53 -8.53
CA ILE A 294 16.92 7.07 -8.78
C ILE A 294 16.20 6.75 -10.09
N PHE A 295 15.08 7.41 -10.35
CA PHE A 295 14.19 7.15 -11.48
C PHE A 295 14.08 8.35 -12.43
N GLN A 296 13.48 8.16 -13.60
CA GLN A 296 13.07 9.24 -14.48
C GLN A 296 11.75 9.84 -14.01
N ALA A 297 11.43 11.05 -14.44
CA ALA A 297 10.14 11.67 -14.13
C ALA A 297 8.97 10.78 -14.57
N PRO A 298 7.88 10.70 -13.78
CA PRO A 298 6.69 9.94 -14.13
C PRO A 298 6.03 10.50 -15.41
N PRO A 299 5.13 9.72 -16.05
CA PRO A 299 4.31 10.21 -17.16
C PRO A 299 3.62 11.53 -16.80
N ARG A 300 3.62 12.49 -17.75
CA ARG A 300 3.05 13.81 -17.51
C ARG A 300 1.53 13.78 -17.65
N GLU A 301 0.85 14.38 -16.67
CA GLU A 301 -0.59 14.57 -16.68
C GLU A 301 -0.99 15.87 -17.42
N ASP A 302 -2.17 15.89 -18.02
CA ASP A 302 -2.69 17.06 -18.75
C ASP A 302 -3.23 18.16 -17.83
N CYS A 303 -3.50 17.82 -16.57
CA CYS A 303 -4.02 18.71 -15.54
C CYS A 303 -2.98 18.98 -14.43
N GLY A 304 -3.23 20.03 -13.64
CA GLY A 304 -2.42 20.40 -12.48
C GLY A 304 -2.88 19.70 -11.20
N PRO A 305 -2.01 19.62 -10.18
CA PRO A 305 -2.36 18.99 -8.91
C PRO A 305 -3.43 19.78 -8.16
N PRO A 306 -4.24 19.11 -7.32
CA PRO A 306 -5.25 19.77 -6.51
C PRO A 306 -4.64 20.58 -5.35
N PRO A 307 -5.42 21.50 -4.74
CA PRO A 307 -5.03 22.16 -3.50
C PRO A 307 -4.82 21.15 -2.37
N ARG A 308 -3.85 21.43 -1.47
CA ARG A 308 -3.48 20.54 -0.35
C ARG A 308 -4.63 20.18 0.59
N HIS A 309 -5.60 21.09 0.78
CA HIS A 309 -6.75 20.86 1.65
C HIS A 309 -7.85 20.01 0.99
N GLU A 310 -7.81 19.81 -0.32
CA GLU A 310 -8.71 18.90 -1.05
C GLU A 310 -8.14 17.48 -1.15
N MET A 311 -6.86 17.29 -0.82
CA MET A 311 -6.16 16.01 -0.87
C MET A 311 -6.43 15.17 0.38
N LEU A 312 -7.22 14.10 0.24
CA LEU A 312 -7.69 13.28 1.37
C LEU A 312 -7.11 11.86 1.35
N PRO A 313 -6.69 11.29 2.49
CA PRO A 313 -6.28 9.89 2.55
C PRO A 313 -7.45 8.91 2.51
N CYS A 314 -8.59 9.31 3.04
CA CYS A 314 -9.85 8.56 3.11
C CYS A 314 -11.02 9.56 3.02
N PRO A 315 -12.20 9.18 2.50
CA PRO A 315 -12.57 7.85 1.98
C PRO A 315 -12.15 7.63 0.51
N LEU A 316 -12.22 6.38 0.04
CA LEU A 316 -11.95 5.97 -1.37
C LEU A 316 -12.70 6.78 -2.43
N GLU A 317 -13.90 7.25 -2.10
CA GLU A 317 -14.76 8.00 -3.02
C GLU A 317 -14.28 9.44 -3.22
N ALA A 318 -13.34 9.94 -2.42
CA ALA A 318 -12.82 11.29 -2.53
C ALA A 318 -12.22 11.56 -3.92
N ARG A 319 -12.38 12.79 -4.42
CA ARG A 319 -11.90 13.18 -5.75
C ARG A 319 -10.38 13.16 -5.84
N HIS A 320 -9.71 13.60 -4.79
CA HIS A 320 -8.25 13.69 -4.72
C HIS A 320 -7.75 12.82 -3.57
N LEU A 321 -7.28 11.62 -3.92
CA LEU A 321 -6.80 10.65 -2.94
C LEU A 321 -5.31 10.84 -2.65
N VAL A 322 -4.93 10.64 -1.39
CA VAL A 322 -3.54 10.58 -0.96
C VAL A 322 -3.25 9.20 -0.42
N VAL A 323 -2.26 8.54 -1.01
CA VAL A 323 -1.85 7.19 -0.60
C VAL A 323 -0.43 7.26 -0.09
N SER A 324 -0.19 6.67 1.07
CA SER A 324 1.14 6.56 1.67
C SER A 324 1.40 5.12 2.07
N THR A 325 2.59 4.81 2.59
CA THR A 325 2.88 3.45 3.06
C THR A 325 2.02 3.00 4.23
N TRP A 326 1.42 3.94 4.97
CA TRP A 326 0.54 3.66 6.10
C TRP A 326 -0.88 3.33 5.65
N THR A 327 -1.43 4.04 4.66
CA THR A 327 -2.82 3.85 4.20
C THR A 327 -2.97 2.87 3.05
N ALA A 328 -1.89 2.55 2.32
CA ALA A 328 -1.93 1.73 1.12
C ALA A 328 -2.46 0.30 1.36
N ILE A 329 -2.14 -0.33 2.50
CA ILE A 329 -2.58 -1.71 2.78
C ILE A 329 -4.11 -1.78 2.90
N ASP A 330 -4.69 -0.85 3.66
CA ASP A 330 -6.14 -0.78 3.87
C ASP A 330 -6.85 -0.45 2.55
N LEU A 331 -6.34 0.54 1.82
CA LEU A 331 -6.79 0.92 0.49
C LEU A 331 -6.84 -0.27 -0.48
N PHE A 332 -5.73 -1.01 -0.61
CA PHE A 332 -5.66 -2.16 -1.51
C PHE A 332 -6.55 -3.31 -1.03
N GLY A 333 -6.66 -3.50 0.29
CA GLY A 333 -7.54 -4.48 0.89
C GLY A 333 -9.01 -4.24 0.52
N GLU A 334 -9.49 -3.01 0.67
CA GLU A 334 -10.85 -2.62 0.33
C GLU A 334 -11.16 -2.79 -1.17
N LEU A 335 -10.21 -2.40 -2.04
CA LEU A 335 -10.38 -2.41 -3.51
C LEU A 335 -10.23 -3.78 -4.16
N LEU A 336 -9.42 -4.67 -3.58
CA LEU A 336 -9.19 -6.01 -4.12
C LEU A 336 -10.23 -7.02 -3.65
N VAL A 337 -10.73 -6.86 -2.43
CA VAL A 337 -11.67 -7.80 -1.78
C VAL A 337 -13.12 -7.29 -1.85
N GLY A 338 -13.33 -6.04 -2.29
CA GLY A 338 -14.66 -5.48 -2.49
C GLY A 338 -15.42 -5.30 -1.19
N GLY A 339 -14.81 -4.62 -0.21
CA GLY A 339 -15.45 -4.06 0.99
C GLY A 339 -16.30 -4.96 1.90
N SER A 340 -16.55 -6.24 1.58
CA SER A 340 -17.61 -7.02 2.22
C SER A 340 -17.21 -8.44 2.67
N SER A 341 -15.97 -8.86 2.46
CA SER A 341 -15.52 -10.14 3.04
C SER A 341 -14.40 -9.90 4.04
N ASP A 342 -14.74 -10.03 5.32
CA ASP A 342 -13.79 -10.08 6.43
C ASP A 342 -12.88 -11.31 6.41
N ASP A 343 -13.05 -12.22 5.44
CA ASP A 343 -12.27 -13.44 5.34
C ASP A 343 -10.86 -13.16 4.76
N PRO A 344 -9.78 -13.28 5.55
CA PRO A 344 -8.42 -13.09 5.07
C PRO A 344 -8.02 -14.08 3.97
N LEU A 345 -8.73 -15.21 3.84
CA LEU A 345 -8.49 -16.23 2.80
C LEU A 345 -8.90 -15.74 1.40
N GLU A 346 -9.83 -14.77 1.30
CA GLU A 346 -10.21 -14.16 0.02
C GLU A 346 -9.03 -13.44 -0.65
N ARG A 347 -8.15 -12.81 0.15
CA ARG A 347 -6.92 -12.14 -0.30
C ARG A 347 -5.88 -13.10 -0.86
N LEU A 348 -5.98 -14.39 -0.49
CA LEU A 348 -5.09 -15.45 -0.93
C LEU A 348 -5.61 -16.16 -2.19
N LYS A 349 -6.80 -15.80 -2.69
CA LYS A 349 -7.31 -16.36 -3.94
C LYS A 349 -6.36 -16.00 -5.11
N PRO A 350 -6.00 -16.96 -5.98
CA PRO A 350 -5.13 -16.69 -7.12
C PRO A 350 -5.62 -15.57 -8.05
N SER A 351 -6.93 -15.36 -8.14
CA SER A 351 -7.53 -14.28 -8.93
C SER A 351 -7.25 -12.89 -8.35
N ALA A 352 -7.40 -12.71 -7.04
CA ALA A 352 -7.09 -11.46 -6.34
C ALA A 352 -5.59 -11.16 -6.41
N GLN A 353 -4.76 -12.19 -6.23
CA GLN A 353 -3.31 -12.12 -6.38
C GLN A 353 -2.92 -11.68 -7.81
N LYS A 354 -3.51 -12.28 -8.85
CA LYS A 354 -3.27 -11.88 -10.25
C LYS A 354 -3.73 -10.45 -10.52
N LYS A 355 -4.87 -10.01 -9.96
CA LYS A 355 -5.35 -8.63 -10.08
C LYS A 355 -4.34 -7.64 -9.48
N MET A 356 -3.88 -7.89 -8.25
CA MET A 356 -2.86 -7.07 -7.60
C MET A 356 -1.54 -7.06 -8.37
N PHE A 357 -1.11 -8.22 -8.87
CA PHE A 357 0.09 -8.36 -9.69
C PHE A 357 -0.01 -7.50 -10.96
N ASN A 358 -1.15 -7.53 -11.65
CA ASN A 358 -1.36 -6.74 -12.86
C ASN A 358 -1.34 -5.24 -12.59
N LEU A 359 -1.91 -4.78 -11.47
CA LEU A 359 -1.81 -3.37 -11.06
C LEU A 359 -0.35 -2.97 -10.82
N ALA A 360 0.39 -3.78 -10.07
CA ALA A 360 1.82 -3.56 -9.84
C ALA A 360 2.62 -3.59 -11.14
N ARG A 361 2.25 -4.44 -12.11
CA ARG A 361 2.92 -4.50 -13.42
C ARG A 361 2.72 -3.22 -14.22
N LEU A 362 1.50 -2.68 -14.25
CA LEU A 362 1.22 -1.40 -14.91
C LEU A 362 2.05 -0.26 -14.31
N GLY A 363 2.17 -0.23 -12.98
CA GLY A 363 3.02 0.74 -12.29
C GLY A 363 4.50 0.57 -12.56
N HIS A 364 5.00 -0.66 -12.58
CA HIS A 364 6.38 -0.96 -12.96
C HIS A 364 6.69 -0.41 -14.37
N ASP A 365 5.87 -0.74 -15.36
CA ASP A 365 6.15 -0.38 -16.76
C ASP A 365 6.13 1.14 -17.00
N ALA A 366 5.37 1.88 -16.19
CA ALA A 366 5.27 3.34 -16.25
C ALA A 366 6.35 4.05 -15.42
N LEU A 367 6.63 3.59 -14.20
CA LEU A 367 7.39 4.31 -13.19
C LEU A 367 8.80 3.76 -12.96
N PHE A 368 9.08 2.51 -13.31
CA PHE A 368 10.40 1.91 -13.13
C PHE A 368 11.27 2.18 -14.36
N ARG A 369 11.71 3.42 -14.50
CA ARG A 369 12.74 3.82 -15.47
C ARG A 369 13.88 4.43 -14.69
N LEU A 370 15.05 3.79 -14.70
CA LEU A 370 16.21 4.30 -13.98
C LEU A 370 16.63 5.66 -14.55
N ASN A 371 17.25 6.49 -13.71
CA ASN A 371 17.82 7.76 -14.15
C ASN A 371 18.73 7.56 -15.39
N LYS A 372 18.94 8.61 -16.19
CA LYS A 372 19.63 8.49 -17.49
C LYS A 372 21.00 7.83 -17.38
N ASP A 373 21.77 8.17 -16.34
CA ASP A 373 23.14 7.69 -16.16
C ASP A 373 23.21 6.20 -15.79
N ASP A 374 22.31 5.75 -14.92
CA ASP A 374 22.24 4.38 -14.46
C ASP A 374 21.55 3.48 -15.49
N ASN A 375 20.55 4.00 -16.22
CA ASN A 375 19.88 3.26 -17.29
C ASN A 375 20.88 2.89 -18.40
N VAL A 376 21.70 3.85 -18.85
CA VAL A 376 22.74 3.59 -19.86
C VAL A 376 23.72 2.52 -19.39
N TYR A 377 24.08 2.54 -18.10
CA TYR A 377 24.95 1.51 -17.54
C TYR A 377 24.27 0.13 -17.50
N VAL A 378 23.04 0.06 -17.01
CA VAL A 378 22.26 -1.18 -16.94
C VAL A 378 22.04 -1.77 -18.33
N ASP A 379 21.64 -0.97 -19.31
CA ASP A 379 21.44 -1.40 -20.71
C ASP A 379 22.72 -2.02 -21.29
N ASN A 380 23.87 -1.39 -21.06
CA ASN A 380 25.16 -1.89 -21.52
C ASN A 380 25.56 -3.17 -20.77
N ARG A 381 25.29 -3.25 -19.47
CA ARG A 381 25.58 -4.43 -18.64
C ARG A 381 24.73 -5.62 -19.06
N VAL A 382 23.42 -5.42 -19.24
CA VAL A 382 22.49 -6.45 -19.73
C VAL A 382 22.94 -6.94 -21.10
N ARG A 383 23.32 -6.03 -22.01
CA ARG A 383 23.82 -6.42 -23.34
C ARG A 383 25.11 -7.24 -23.29
N ASP A 384 26.06 -6.88 -22.41
CA ASP A 384 27.29 -7.65 -22.20
C ASP A 384 27.00 -9.06 -21.66
N LEU A 385 26.14 -9.16 -20.64
CA LEU A 385 25.73 -10.46 -20.07
C LEU A 385 25.01 -11.32 -21.12
N MET A 386 24.10 -10.72 -21.89
CA MET A 386 23.40 -11.40 -22.98
C MET A 386 24.29 -11.73 -24.18
N ALA A 387 25.42 -11.07 -24.39
CA ALA A 387 26.34 -11.44 -25.44
C ALA A 387 27.14 -12.70 -25.08
N ARG A 388 27.49 -12.86 -23.79
CA ARG A 388 28.28 -13.99 -23.28
C ARG A 388 27.55 -15.34 -23.39
N ARG A 389 26.22 -15.34 -23.44
CA ARG A 389 25.40 -16.56 -23.57
C ARG A 389 25.32 -17.10 -25.00
N ILE A 390 25.69 -16.30 -26.00
CA ILE A 390 25.51 -16.64 -27.41
C ILE A 390 26.59 -17.64 -27.79
N VAL A 391 26.19 -18.86 -28.15
CA VAL A 391 27.11 -19.89 -28.65
C VAL A 391 27.55 -19.52 -30.08
N PRO A 392 28.84 -19.23 -30.33
CA PRO A 392 29.30 -18.77 -31.65
C PRO A 392 29.05 -19.79 -32.76
N LYS A 393 29.18 -21.08 -32.43
CA LYS A 393 29.04 -22.19 -33.39
C LYS A 393 27.62 -22.35 -33.94
N THR A 394 26.60 -22.01 -33.15
CA THR A 394 25.18 -22.21 -33.53
C THR A 394 24.53 -20.91 -34.02
N LYS A 395 25.29 -19.81 -34.14
CA LYS A 395 24.79 -18.46 -34.46
C LYS A 395 23.58 -18.06 -33.60
N GLY A 396 23.57 -18.47 -32.33
CA GLY A 396 22.51 -18.15 -31.38
C GLY A 396 21.22 -18.99 -31.47
N LYS A 397 21.23 -20.11 -32.20
CA LYS A 397 20.09 -21.06 -32.20
C LYS A 397 19.97 -21.86 -30.90
N GLN A 398 21.08 -22.06 -30.20
CA GLN A 398 21.15 -22.69 -28.89
C GLN A 398 21.94 -21.75 -27.99
N ASN A 399 21.22 -20.94 -27.21
CA ASN A 399 21.82 -20.00 -26.28
C ASN A 399 21.95 -20.64 -24.89
N GLY A 400 22.98 -20.25 -24.16
CA GLY A 400 23.08 -20.56 -22.73
C GLY A 400 21.92 -19.93 -21.95
N LEU A 401 21.63 -20.52 -20.79
CA LEU A 401 20.63 -20.04 -19.84
C LEU A 401 21.27 -19.00 -18.91
N ALA A 402 20.57 -17.90 -18.65
CA ALA A 402 20.96 -16.95 -17.61
C ALA A 402 20.08 -17.15 -16.37
N ILE A 403 20.71 -17.47 -15.23
CA ILE A 403 20.05 -17.64 -13.94
C ILE A 403 20.43 -16.47 -13.04
N GLY A 404 19.44 -15.65 -12.69
CA GLY A 404 19.56 -14.61 -11.69
C GLY A 404 19.39 -15.18 -10.29
N ILE A 405 20.22 -14.75 -9.36
CA ILE A 405 20.21 -15.17 -7.97
C ILE A 405 20.14 -13.91 -7.11
N HIS A 406 19.04 -13.75 -6.38
CA HIS A 406 18.88 -12.64 -5.43
C HIS A 406 18.91 -13.18 -4.00
N VAL A 407 20.01 -12.91 -3.31
CA VAL A 407 20.22 -13.33 -1.92
C VAL A 407 19.91 -12.15 -1.00
N ARG A 408 18.97 -12.34 -0.07
CA ARG A 408 18.69 -11.36 0.98
C ARG A 408 19.21 -11.86 2.32
N ARG A 409 19.99 -11.03 3.00
CA ARG A 409 20.47 -11.22 4.38
C ARG A 409 19.88 -10.15 5.29
N GLY A 410 20.62 -9.67 6.28
CA GLY A 410 20.29 -8.51 7.09
C GLY A 410 19.12 -8.71 8.05
N ASP A 411 18.27 -7.71 8.19
CA ASP A 411 17.12 -7.74 9.10
C ASP A 411 15.92 -8.59 8.61
N ARG A 412 16.03 -9.24 7.45
CA ARG A 412 14.97 -10.10 6.90
C ARG A 412 15.40 -11.56 6.88
N HIS A 413 14.48 -12.43 7.28
CA HIS A 413 14.68 -13.88 7.36
C HIS A 413 13.61 -14.63 6.56
N PRO A 414 13.92 -15.84 6.06
CA PRO A 414 12.96 -16.70 5.38
C PRO A 414 11.68 -16.96 6.19
N PHE A 415 10.57 -17.18 5.50
CA PHE A 415 9.33 -17.65 6.12
C PHE A 415 9.37 -19.12 6.48
N GLU A 416 10.14 -19.92 5.73
CA GLU A 416 10.31 -21.33 6.03
C GLU A 416 10.77 -21.54 7.47
N TYR A 417 10.03 -22.37 8.20
CA TYR A 417 10.21 -22.56 9.64
C TYR A 417 11.64 -22.92 10.02
N GLN A 418 12.32 -23.75 9.21
CA GLN A 418 13.69 -24.21 9.46
C GLN A 418 14.71 -23.07 9.45
N TYR A 419 14.47 -22.04 8.64
CA TYR A 419 15.39 -20.93 8.44
C TYR A 419 14.87 -19.61 8.99
N ARG A 420 13.71 -19.59 9.64
CA ARG A 420 13.07 -18.37 10.18
C ARG A 420 13.94 -17.62 11.20
N SER A 421 14.77 -18.35 11.94
CA SER A 421 15.70 -17.78 12.92
C SER A 421 17.14 -17.66 12.41
N SER A 422 17.36 -17.95 11.13
CA SER A 422 18.67 -17.91 10.47
C SER A 422 18.50 -17.36 9.05
N TYR A 423 19.43 -17.64 8.15
CA TYR A 423 19.26 -17.26 6.75
C TYR A 423 19.26 -18.48 5.85
N MET A 424 18.62 -18.34 4.69
CA MET A 424 18.61 -19.38 3.66
C MET A 424 20.05 -19.77 3.26
N PRO A 425 20.48 -21.03 3.45
CA PRO A 425 21.84 -21.46 3.13
C PRO A 425 22.21 -21.21 1.65
N VAL A 426 23.45 -20.77 1.40
CA VAL A 426 23.90 -20.39 0.04
C VAL A 426 23.96 -21.58 -0.91
N ASN A 427 24.27 -22.77 -0.37
CA ASN A 427 24.27 -24.02 -1.13
C ASN A 427 22.92 -24.34 -1.75
N ILE A 428 21.80 -23.97 -1.11
CA ILE A 428 20.45 -24.22 -1.67
C ILE A 428 20.25 -23.41 -2.95
N TYR A 429 20.66 -22.14 -2.98
CA TYR A 429 20.61 -21.34 -4.22
C TYR A 429 21.45 -21.96 -5.34
N ALA A 430 22.67 -22.41 -5.02
CA ALA A 430 23.59 -23.00 -5.98
C ALA A 430 23.09 -24.36 -6.51
N GLU A 431 22.53 -25.19 -5.63
CA GLU A 431 21.95 -26.48 -5.97
C GLU A 431 20.72 -26.32 -6.85
N THR A 432 19.78 -25.44 -6.47
CA THR A 432 18.61 -25.11 -7.30
C THR A 432 19.02 -24.56 -8.68
N ALA A 433 20.06 -23.72 -8.75
CA ALA A 433 20.57 -23.24 -10.03
C ALA A 433 21.12 -24.37 -10.91
N ARG A 434 21.84 -25.32 -10.30
CA ARG A 434 22.38 -26.50 -10.98
C ARG A 434 21.25 -27.41 -11.49
N GLU A 435 20.24 -27.66 -10.68
CA GLU A 435 19.05 -28.45 -11.05
C GLU A 435 18.34 -27.84 -12.26
N ILE A 436 18.10 -26.53 -12.26
CA ILE A 436 17.47 -25.83 -13.38
C ILE A 436 18.30 -25.93 -14.67
N LEU A 437 19.64 -25.87 -14.56
CA LEU A 437 20.52 -26.07 -15.72
C LEU A 437 20.45 -27.50 -16.25
N GLU A 438 20.44 -28.49 -15.37
CA GLU A 438 20.31 -29.90 -15.72
C GLU A 438 18.97 -30.18 -16.39
N ASP A 439 17.85 -29.77 -15.78
CA ASP A 439 16.51 -29.96 -16.32
C ASP A 439 16.33 -29.32 -17.70
N LYS A 440 16.97 -28.17 -17.94
CA LYS A 440 16.84 -27.46 -19.22
C LYS A 440 17.68 -28.06 -20.34
N PHE A 441 18.87 -28.59 -20.05
CA PHE A 441 19.82 -29.03 -21.09
C PHE A 441 19.99 -30.55 -21.18
N ASN A 442 19.47 -31.31 -20.22
CA ASN A 442 19.34 -32.74 -20.36
C ASN A 442 18.29 -33.05 -21.44
N HIS A 443 18.62 -33.99 -22.32
CA HIS A 443 17.76 -34.44 -23.42
C HIS A 443 17.46 -33.42 -24.53
N THR A 444 18.05 -32.22 -24.51
CA THR A 444 17.87 -31.22 -25.58
C THR A 444 18.96 -31.25 -26.65
N GLY A 445 20.02 -32.03 -26.45
CA GLY A 445 21.09 -32.22 -27.41
C GLY A 445 20.73 -33.18 -28.55
N PRO A 446 21.60 -33.30 -29.56
CA PRO A 446 21.41 -34.24 -30.66
C PRO A 446 21.22 -35.67 -30.13
N HIS A 447 20.21 -36.39 -30.63
CA HIS A 447 19.84 -37.75 -30.18
C HIS A 447 19.37 -37.87 -28.73
N GLY A 448 18.87 -36.78 -28.12
CA GLY A 448 18.40 -36.79 -26.73
C GLY A 448 19.54 -36.85 -25.70
N ALA A 449 20.75 -36.46 -26.11
CA ALA A 449 21.91 -36.26 -25.24
C ALA A 449 21.85 -34.89 -24.55
N GLU A 450 22.79 -34.63 -23.64
CA GLU A 450 22.96 -33.31 -23.00
C GLU A 450 23.51 -32.27 -23.98
N ASP A 451 22.92 -31.07 -24.02
CA ASP A 451 23.50 -29.93 -24.74
C ASP A 451 24.62 -29.26 -23.91
N ALA A 452 25.77 -29.94 -23.84
CA ALA A 452 26.93 -29.48 -23.08
C ALA A 452 27.46 -28.12 -23.57
N VAL A 453 27.27 -27.79 -24.84
CA VAL A 453 27.75 -26.52 -25.41
C VAL A 453 26.91 -25.36 -24.88
N ALA A 454 25.58 -25.45 -24.94
CA ALA A 454 24.72 -24.41 -24.39
C ALA A 454 24.84 -24.31 -22.86
N LYS A 455 24.96 -25.44 -22.16
CA LYS A 455 25.21 -25.46 -20.70
C LYS A 455 26.50 -24.75 -20.32
N SER A 456 27.58 -24.93 -21.08
CA SER A 456 28.87 -24.24 -20.83
C SER A 456 28.82 -22.72 -21.01
N HIS A 457 27.89 -22.21 -21.82
CA HIS A 457 27.67 -20.78 -22.05
C HIS A 457 26.56 -20.22 -21.16
N SER A 458 26.07 -21.00 -20.19
CA SER A 458 25.10 -20.54 -19.20
C SER A 458 25.78 -19.71 -18.10
N LEU A 459 25.07 -18.74 -17.56
CA LEU A 459 25.61 -17.72 -16.67
C LEU A 459 24.76 -17.65 -15.40
N MET A 460 25.43 -17.52 -14.26
CA MET A 460 24.79 -17.14 -13.01
C MET A 460 25.06 -15.67 -12.73
N ILE A 461 24.02 -14.90 -12.46
CA ILE A 461 24.09 -13.47 -12.16
C ILE A 461 23.64 -13.29 -10.71
N LEU A 462 24.48 -12.68 -9.88
CA LEU A 462 24.26 -12.59 -8.43
C LEU A 462 24.03 -11.14 -8.01
N ALA A 463 22.97 -10.91 -7.23
CA ALA A 463 22.79 -9.72 -6.42
C ALA A 463 22.56 -10.11 -4.95
N SER A 464 23.24 -9.40 -4.05
CA SER A 464 23.17 -9.58 -2.61
C SER A 464 23.38 -8.26 -1.90
N ASP A 465 22.64 -8.05 -0.83
CA ASP A 465 22.81 -6.95 0.11
C ASP A 465 23.96 -7.18 1.11
N ASP A 466 24.45 -8.42 1.20
CA ASP A 466 25.65 -8.79 1.97
C ASP A 466 26.86 -8.96 1.03
N PRO A 467 27.92 -8.14 1.18
CA PRO A 467 29.10 -8.21 0.34
C PRO A 467 29.90 -9.52 0.50
N MET A 468 29.73 -10.25 1.61
CA MET A 468 30.42 -11.53 1.83
C MET A 468 29.90 -12.64 0.92
N ILE A 469 28.65 -12.55 0.46
CA ILE A 469 28.02 -13.56 -0.40
C ILE A 469 28.72 -13.65 -1.77
N TYR A 470 29.29 -12.55 -2.26
CA TYR A 470 30.08 -12.56 -3.51
C TYR A 470 31.40 -13.35 -3.38
N GLN A 471 31.86 -13.63 -2.16
CA GLN A 471 33.05 -14.42 -1.87
C GLN A 471 32.74 -15.88 -1.51
N ALA A 472 31.46 -16.26 -1.45
CA ALA A 472 31.03 -17.60 -1.10
C ALA A 472 31.52 -18.64 -2.13
N THR A 473 32.01 -19.77 -1.65
CA THR A 473 32.61 -20.82 -2.49
C THR A 473 31.59 -21.51 -3.40
N GLU A 474 30.35 -21.58 -2.97
CA GLU A 474 29.22 -22.24 -3.60
C GLU A 474 28.74 -21.47 -4.84
N LEU A 475 28.89 -20.14 -4.83
CA LEU A 475 28.53 -19.26 -5.94
C LEU A 475 29.77 -18.77 -6.71
N LYS A 476 30.89 -19.49 -6.57
CA LYS A 476 32.13 -19.18 -7.28
C LYS A 476 31.91 -19.33 -8.79
N GLY A 477 32.07 -18.22 -9.51
CA GLY A 477 31.81 -18.15 -10.95
C GLY A 477 30.52 -17.40 -11.31
N ALA A 478 29.69 -17.05 -10.32
CA ALA A 478 28.61 -16.11 -10.54
C ALA A 478 29.17 -14.71 -10.84
N THR A 479 28.57 -14.02 -11.80
CA THR A 479 28.90 -12.65 -12.18
C THR A 479 28.04 -11.69 -11.38
N LEU A 480 28.60 -10.57 -10.89
CA LEU A 480 27.79 -9.57 -10.19
C LEU A 480 26.76 -8.93 -11.15
N ALA A 481 25.56 -8.67 -10.65
CA ALA A 481 24.54 -7.95 -11.40
C ALA A 481 25.05 -6.56 -11.83
N GLN A 482 25.47 -5.73 -10.86
CA GLN A 482 26.16 -4.47 -11.14
C GLN A 482 27.46 -4.29 -10.35
N GLU A 483 28.34 -3.45 -10.88
CA GLU A 483 29.65 -3.13 -10.30
C GLU A 483 29.87 -1.61 -10.15
N ARG A 484 28.86 -0.81 -10.49
CA ARG A 484 28.92 0.66 -10.53
C ARG A 484 28.91 1.26 -9.13
N ILE A 485 28.06 0.76 -8.25
CA ILE A 485 27.94 1.22 -6.85
C ILE A 485 28.06 0.01 -5.94
N LYS A 486 29.18 -0.13 -5.25
CA LYS A 486 29.42 -1.25 -4.33
C LYS A 486 29.17 -0.82 -2.90
N LEU A 487 28.45 -1.66 -2.15
CA LEU A 487 28.36 -1.53 -0.70
C LEU A 487 29.75 -1.80 -0.10
N ALA A 488 30.17 -0.95 0.83
CA ALA A 488 31.49 -1.07 1.43
C ALA A 488 31.58 -2.32 2.31
N ALA A 489 32.61 -3.14 2.06
CA ALA A 489 33.05 -4.19 2.97
C ALA A 489 34.22 -3.68 3.82
N LYS A 490 34.30 -4.14 5.07
CA LYS A 490 35.37 -3.81 6.03
C LYS A 490 36.77 -4.10 5.48
N GLN A 491 36.91 -5.14 4.65
CA GLN A 491 38.18 -5.48 4.00
C GLN A 491 38.66 -4.42 3.00
N GLU A 492 37.75 -3.66 2.39
CA GLU A 492 38.08 -2.60 1.43
C GLU A 492 38.38 -1.26 2.13
N MET A 493 38.00 -1.12 3.41
CA MET A 493 38.35 0.03 4.24
C MET A 493 39.78 -0.12 4.73
N LYS A 494 40.72 0.66 4.15
CA LYS A 494 42.09 0.73 4.64
C LYS A 494 42.09 1.20 6.09
N GLN A 495 42.35 0.29 7.03
CA GLN A 495 42.69 0.69 8.38
C GLN A 495 43.96 1.55 8.31
N PRO A 496 44.01 2.72 8.98
CA PRO A 496 45.23 3.49 9.03
C PRO A 496 46.33 2.60 9.65
N GLU A 497 47.51 2.55 9.03
CA GLU A 497 48.69 1.91 9.62
C GLU A 497 49.03 2.65 10.93
N LEU A 498 48.55 2.11 12.04
CA LEU A 498 48.75 2.67 13.37
C LEU A 498 50.10 2.16 13.91
N ASP A 499 51.01 3.09 14.20
CA ASP A 499 52.28 2.77 14.84
C ASP A 499 52.03 2.12 16.22
N ARG A 500 52.45 0.85 16.39
CA ARG A 500 52.22 0.07 17.62
C ARG A 500 52.89 0.68 18.86
N ASN A 501 53.83 1.61 18.68
CA ASN A 501 54.58 2.22 19.77
C ASN A 501 53.91 3.47 20.37
N VAL A 502 52.80 3.94 19.78
CA VAL A 502 52.08 5.14 20.24
C VAL A 502 50.68 4.77 20.71
N MET A 503 50.27 5.28 21.87
CA MET A 503 48.88 5.22 22.33
C MET A 503 48.03 6.09 21.40
N HIS A 504 47.26 5.45 20.52
CA HIS A 504 46.31 6.15 19.66
C HIS A 504 44.99 6.36 20.38
N LYS A 505 44.30 7.45 20.03
CA LYS A 505 42.91 7.63 20.45
C LYS A 505 42.10 6.44 19.93
N PHE A 506 41.27 5.83 20.78
CA PHE A 506 40.34 4.80 20.31
C PHE A 506 39.45 5.40 19.21
N HIS A 507 39.63 4.91 18.00
CA HIS A 507 38.74 5.16 16.89
C HIS A 507 37.79 3.99 16.82
N ASP A 508 36.49 4.27 16.88
CA ASP A 508 35.48 3.24 16.64
C ASP A 508 35.72 2.62 15.26
N GLU A 509 35.70 1.29 15.20
CA GLU A 509 35.87 0.57 13.93
C GLU A 509 34.75 0.97 12.97
N ALA A 510 35.10 1.29 11.73
CA ALA A 510 34.11 1.50 10.68
C ALA A 510 33.43 0.15 10.37
N PHE A 511 32.11 0.12 10.49
CA PHE A 511 31.30 -1.05 10.15
C PHE A 511 30.94 -1.01 8.66
N GLY A 512 31.12 -2.13 7.96
CA GLY A 512 30.62 -2.31 6.60
C GLY A 512 29.21 -2.88 6.59
N TRP A 513 28.72 -3.25 5.42
CA TRP A 513 27.42 -3.93 5.26
C TRP A 513 27.51 -5.44 5.51
N GLU A 514 28.45 -5.88 6.37
CA GLU A 514 28.62 -7.30 6.68
C GLU A 514 27.34 -7.89 7.26
N GLY A 515 26.92 -9.03 6.71
CA GLY A 515 25.69 -9.69 7.14
C GLY A 515 24.41 -9.08 6.56
N GLY A 516 24.50 -8.07 5.68
CA GLY A 516 23.39 -7.58 4.86
C GLY A 516 22.83 -6.21 5.25
N PHE A 517 21.69 -5.87 4.66
CA PHE A 517 20.99 -4.61 4.92
C PHE A 517 20.21 -4.67 6.23
N PHE A 518 20.55 -3.79 7.17
CA PHE A 518 19.80 -3.59 8.42
C PHE A 518 19.26 -2.16 8.47
N SER A 519 17.95 -2.02 8.71
CA SER A 519 17.25 -0.74 8.85
C SER A 519 17.93 0.23 9.83
N ALA A 520 18.38 -0.26 11.00
CA ALA A 520 19.08 0.57 11.97
C ALA A 520 20.38 1.18 11.42
N MET A 521 21.13 0.46 10.58
CA MET A 521 22.33 1.01 9.95
C MET A 521 21.97 2.07 8.92
N PHE A 522 20.94 1.83 8.12
CA PHE A 522 20.43 2.78 7.12
C PHE A 522 20.03 4.13 7.75
N TRP A 523 19.30 4.10 8.86
CA TRP A 523 18.89 5.33 9.56
C TRP A 523 20.07 6.08 10.19
N ASN A 524 21.14 5.38 10.54
CA ASN A 524 22.36 5.98 11.09
C ASN A 524 23.38 6.43 10.03
N LEU A 525 23.13 6.20 8.73
CA LEU A 525 24.00 6.67 7.65
C LEU A 525 24.15 8.20 7.68
N GLY A 526 25.39 8.68 7.67
CA GLY A 526 25.73 10.09 7.56
C GLY A 526 25.49 10.94 8.81
N GLN A 527 25.24 10.32 9.97
CA GLN A 527 25.18 11.03 11.26
C GLN A 527 26.61 11.24 11.82
N SER A 528 26.90 12.45 12.34
CA SER A 528 28.16 12.75 13.02
C SER A 528 28.04 12.53 14.53
N SER A 529 29.07 11.94 15.14
CA SER A 529 29.15 11.53 16.55
C SER A 529 29.00 12.62 17.62
N SER A 530 28.76 13.89 17.27
CA SER A 530 28.78 14.98 18.24
C SER A 530 27.48 15.14 19.03
N ASN A 531 26.36 14.54 18.59
CA ASN A 531 25.07 14.65 19.27
C ASN A 531 24.31 13.31 19.20
N ALA A 532 24.76 12.31 19.96
CA ALA A 532 23.90 11.18 20.32
C ALA A 532 22.88 11.64 21.38
N ASP A 533 22.11 12.67 21.07
CA ASP A 533 20.91 13.01 21.82
C ASP A 533 19.79 12.08 21.33
N VAL A 534 19.07 11.52 22.30
CA VAL A 534 17.93 10.62 22.13
C VAL A 534 16.79 11.25 21.30
N GLU A 535 16.89 12.54 20.96
CA GLU A 535 15.97 13.27 20.07
C GLU A 535 16.35 13.26 18.58
N ALA A 536 17.39 12.52 18.16
CA ALA A 536 17.87 12.49 16.78
C ALA A 536 16.81 12.07 15.74
N HIS A 537 15.72 11.41 16.15
CA HIS A 537 14.59 11.09 15.27
C HIS A 537 13.77 12.30 14.80
N LYS A 538 13.97 13.50 15.38
CA LYS A 538 13.26 14.73 14.99
C LYS A 538 14.07 15.68 14.11
N LYS A 539 15.36 15.42 13.84
CA LYS A 539 16.18 16.28 12.97
C LYS A 539 16.18 15.76 11.54
N SER A 540 15.89 16.64 10.58
CA SER A 540 15.99 16.34 9.16
C SER A 540 17.40 15.81 8.84
N PRO A 541 17.52 14.72 8.06
CA PRO A 541 18.82 14.14 7.74
C PRO A 541 19.72 15.16 7.01
N SER A 542 21.02 15.09 7.25
CA SER A 542 21.99 15.93 6.55
C SER A 542 21.98 15.63 5.04
N ALA A 543 22.38 16.60 4.21
CA ALA A 543 22.46 16.40 2.76
C ALA A 543 23.39 15.22 2.37
N ASP A 544 24.47 15.04 3.12
CA ASP A 544 25.38 13.89 2.94
C ASP A 544 24.71 12.57 3.31
N ALA A 545 23.92 12.52 4.39
CA ALA A 545 23.14 11.34 4.76
C ALA A 545 22.14 10.96 3.65
N ILE A 546 21.40 11.94 3.12
CA ILE A 546 20.45 11.74 2.02
C ILE A 546 21.19 11.19 0.78
N ARG A 547 22.34 11.79 0.42
CA ARG A 547 23.14 11.34 -0.72
C ARG A 547 23.62 9.90 -0.57
N LEU A 548 24.10 9.51 0.62
CA LEU A 548 24.55 8.14 0.88
C LEU A 548 23.38 7.15 0.80
N ARG A 549 22.23 7.49 1.38
CA ARG A 549 21.01 6.68 1.28
C ARG A 549 20.53 6.53 -0.16
N SER A 550 20.56 7.61 -0.95
CA SER A 550 20.25 7.59 -2.38
C SER A 550 21.14 6.59 -3.14
N LEU A 551 22.45 6.56 -2.87
CA LEU A 551 23.38 5.59 -3.49
C LEU A 551 23.01 4.14 -3.16
N VAL A 552 22.60 3.85 -1.91
CA VAL A 552 22.12 2.51 -1.52
C VAL A 552 20.87 2.13 -2.32
N GLY A 553 19.91 3.05 -2.44
CA GLY A 553 18.70 2.84 -3.25
C GLY A 553 19.02 2.61 -4.73
N ARG A 554 19.90 3.42 -5.31
CA ARG A 554 20.35 3.28 -6.72
C ARG A 554 21.03 1.95 -6.98
N ALA A 555 21.95 1.53 -6.10
CA ALA A 555 22.63 0.24 -6.22
C ALA A 555 21.60 -0.90 -6.26
N TYR A 556 20.67 -0.89 -5.30
CA TYR A 556 19.63 -1.91 -5.20
C TYR A 556 18.71 -1.96 -6.43
N MET A 557 18.30 -0.80 -6.97
CA MET A 557 17.46 -0.77 -8.18
C MET A 557 18.19 -1.22 -9.44
N MET A 558 19.48 -0.90 -9.58
CA MET A 558 20.30 -1.43 -10.67
C MET A 558 20.48 -2.94 -10.59
N ASP A 559 20.70 -3.48 -9.38
CA ASP A 559 20.79 -4.92 -9.14
C ASP A 559 19.53 -5.64 -9.61
N LEU A 560 18.34 -5.16 -9.19
CA LEU A 560 17.07 -5.76 -9.60
C LEU A 560 16.82 -5.62 -11.11
N ALA A 561 17.14 -4.46 -11.71
CA ALA A 561 16.98 -4.23 -13.14
C ALA A 561 17.83 -5.19 -13.96
N VAL A 562 19.12 -5.34 -13.63
CA VAL A 562 19.99 -6.29 -14.31
C VAL A 562 19.51 -7.72 -14.12
N LEU A 563 19.10 -8.11 -12.90
CA LEU A 563 18.60 -9.46 -12.67
C LEU A 563 17.34 -9.76 -13.51
N ALA A 564 16.37 -8.85 -13.54
CA ALA A 564 15.14 -9.03 -14.29
C ALA A 564 15.36 -9.06 -15.81
N ASP A 565 16.21 -8.18 -16.34
CA ASP A 565 16.39 -8.02 -17.79
C ASP A 565 17.42 -8.99 -18.38
N ALA A 566 18.45 -9.38 -17.60
CA ALA A 566 19.52 -10.25 -18.08
C ALA A 566 19.28 -11.75 -17.82
N SER A 567 18.31 -12.11 -16.97
CA SER A 567 18.09 -13.50 -16.55
C SER A 567 16.82 -14.08 -17.18
N ASP A 568 16.88 -15.36 -17.60
CA ASP A 568 15.68 -16.07 -18.04
C ASP A 568 14.90 -16.63 -16.85
N VAL A 569 15.61 -16.97 -15.77
CA VAL A 569 15.07 -17.55 -14.52
C VAL A 569 15.68 -16.80 -13.34
N VAL A 570 14.90 -16.55 -12.31
CA VAL A 570 15.35 -15.87 -11.08
C VAL A 570 15.06 -16.74 -9.87
N ILE A 571 16.09 -17.02 -9.08
CA ILE A 571 16.02 -17.75 -7.81
C ILE A 571 16.12 -16.73 -6.66
N CYS A 572 15.14 -16.76 -5.76
CA CYS A 572 15.12 -15.85 -4.62
C CYS A 572 14.23 -16.37 -3.47
N THR A 573 14.20 -15.63 -2.36
CA THR A 573 13.33 -15.91 -1.21
C THR A 573 12.17 -14.93 -1.14
N VAL A 574 10.93 -15.43 -1.12
CA VAL A 574 9.71 -14.58 -1.14
C VAL A 574 9.54 -13.73 0.11
N SER A 575 10.22 -14.04 1.21
CA SER A 575 10.34 -13.14 2.39
C SER A 575 10.97 -11.80 2.06
N ALA A 576 11.83 -11.71 1.04
CA ALA A 576 12.40 -10.47 0.56
C ALA A 576 11.45 -9.78 -0.43
N VAL A 577 11.12 -8.51 -0.19
CA VAL A 577 10.29 -7.74 -1.14
C VAL A 577 10.97 -7.61 -2.50
N GLY A 578 12.31 -7.57 -2.56
CA GLY A 578 13.06 -7.63 -3.81
C GLY A 578 12.72 -8.85 -4.68
N CYS A 579 12.59 -10.02 -4.07
CA CYS A 579 12.17 -11.24 -4.77
C CYS A 579 10.77 -11.08 -5.37
N ARG A 580 9.86 -10.43 -4.64
CA ARG A 580 8.49 -10.16 -5.11
C ARG A 580 8.45 -9.10 -6.22
N LEU A 581 9.32 -8.09 -6.15
CA LEU A 581 9.48 -7.10 -7.20
C LEU A 581 10.01 -7.76 -8.48
N LEU A 582 11.04 -8.62 -8.38
CA LEU A 582 11.58 -9.37 -9.52
C LEU A 582 10.49 -10.17 -10.25
N ALA A 583 9.57 -10.80 -9.52
CA ALA A 583 8.42 -11.46 -10.15
C ALA A 583 7.59 -10.49 -11.03
N VAL A 584 7.29 -9.29 -10.52
CA VAL A 584 6.56 -8.25 -11.26
C VAL A 584 7.38 -7.75 -12.46
N MET A 585 8.68 -7.56 -12.30
CA MET A 585 9.60 -7.10 -13.36
C MET A 585 9.73 -8.12 -14.49
N MET A 586 9.70 -9.42 -14.19
CA MET A 586 9.66 -10.50 -15.18
C MET A 586 8.30 -10.64 -15.88
N GLY A 587 7.22 -10.17 -15.25
CA GLY A 587 5.85 -10.27 -15.75
C GLY A 587 5.18 -11.61 -15.47
N TRP A 588 3.84 -11.64 -15.53
CA TRP A 588 3.03 -12.78 -15.07
C TRP A 588 3.31 -14.07 -15.87
N GLU A 589 3.40 -13.95 -17.20
CA GLU A 589 3.63 -15.09 -18.10
C GLU A 589 4.99 -15.76 -17.81
N SER A 590 6.06 -14.96 -17.66
CA SER A 590 7.38 -15.52 -17.36
C SER A 590 7.46 -16.03 -15.92
N ALA A 591 7.09 -15.19 -14.94
CA ALA A 591 7.27 -15.51 -13.53
C ALA A 591 6.37 -16.67 -13.07
N MET A 592 5.07 -16.62 -13.39
CA MET A 592 4.08 -17.53 -12.82
C MET A 592 3.73 -18.68 -13.77
N GLU A 593 3.44 -18.40 -15.04
CA GLU A 593 2.94 -19.43 -15.98
C GLU A 593 4.07 -20.34 -16.47
N LYS A 594 5.25 -19.77 -16.76
CA LYS A 594 6.46 -20.52 -17.13
C LYS A 594 7.28 -20.98 -15.93
N GLY A 595 6.96 -20.51 -14.72
CA GLY A 595 7.67 -20.87 -13.50
C GLY A 595 9.11 -20.35 -13.45
N ASN A 596 9.44 -19.29 -14.19
CA ASN A 596 10.80 -18.74 -14.21
C ASN A 596 11.14 -17.92 -12.96
N TRP A 597 10.15 -17.59 -12.13
CA TRP A 597 10.39 -17.02 -10.80
C TRP A 597 10.35 -18.15 -9.77
N VAL A 598 11.53 -18.54 -9.28
CA VAL A 598 11.72 -19.72 -8.42
C VAL A 598 11.91 -19.26 -6.98
N ASN A 599 10.87 -19.47 -6.16
CA ASN A 599 10.94 -19.24 -4.72
C ASN A 599 11.49 -20.48 -4.00
N ILE A 600 12.59 -20.30 -3.27
CA ILE A 600 13.17 -21.35 -2.41
C ILE A 600 12.79 -21.19 -0.93
N ASP A 601 11.98 -20.19 -0.60
CA ASP A 601 11.49 -19.92 0.75
C ASP A 601 10.13 -20.62 0.96
N GLY A 602 10.16 -21.96 1.07
CA GLY A 602 8.99 -22.80 1.28
C GLY A 602 7.93 -22.77 0.15
N GLY A 603 6.78 -23.40 0.41
CA GLY A 603 5.65 -23.50 -0.53
C GLY A 603 4.80 -22.23 -0.68
N TYR A 604 5.37 -21.06 -0.44
CA TYR A 604 4.66 -19.79 -0.47
C TYR A 604 4.64 -19.20 -1.89
N GLY A 605 3.45 -18.80 -2.34
CA GLY A 605 3.28 -18.05 -3.59
C GLY A 605 3.62 -16.56 -3.45
N TRP A 606 3.52 -15.82 -4.55
CA TRP A 606 3.76 -14.37 -4.55
C TRP A 606 2.74 -13.61 -3.69
N ARG A 607 3.21 -12.72 -2.81
CA ARG A 607 2.35 -12.06 -1.80
C ARG A 607 2.19 -10.55 -1.97
N GLY A 608 2.76 -9.95 -3.03
CA GLY A 608 2.79 -8.51 -3.20
C GLY A 608 3.33 -7.79 -1.96
N VAL A 609 2.51 -6.94 -1.34
CA VAL A 609 2.88 -6.11 -0.18
C VAL A 609 2.74 -6.84 1.16
N SER A 610 1.99 -7.94 1.25
CA SER A 610 1.73 -8.61 2.53
C SER A 610 2.94 -9.39 3.04
N SER A 611 3.38 -9.14 4.27
CA SER A 611 4.48 -9.87 4.91
C SER A 611 4.09 -11.32 5.17
#